data_AF-A0A2N0RSK5-F1
#
_entry.id   AF-A0A2N0RSK5-F1
#
_cell.length_a   1.000
_cell.length_b   1.000
_cell.length_c   1.000
_cell.angle_alpha   90.00
_cell.angle_beta   90.00
_cell.angle_gamma   90.00
#
_symmetry.space_group_name_H-M   'P 1'
#
loop_
_entity.id
_entity.type
_entity.pdbx_description
1 polymer ?
#
loop_
_entity_poly.entity_id
_entity_poly.type
_entity_poly.pdbx_seq_one_letter_code
_entity_poly.pdbx_strand_id
1 'polypeptide(L)'
;MYIRTRNDPSYRLKLIYRGSRNGISNESFRKKCKGRVASLVLIKVKDSNKVFGGYSSIGVCSLGNDFDDDLIRHGFQFYNSSDNFIFSFEDSEDTQNMKISRVVSNSHAILDHHASGFNFGRSSLCMINQSLYLTNYIGNYERNLDTNKIYTIEEIETYFVYQ
;
A
#
# COMPACT_ATOMS: atom_id res chain seq x y z
N MET A 1 13.67 -1.32 -22.25
CA MET A 1 12.55 -0.84 -21.41
C MET A 1 11.26 -1.19 -22.15
N TYR A 2 10.49 -2.17 -21.67
CA TYR A 2 9.22 -2.54 -22.32
C TYR A 2 8.15 -1.56 -21.84
N ILE A 3 7.82 -0.57 -22.67
CA ILE A 3 6.68 0.32 -22.42
C ILE A 3 5.43 -0.47 -22.76
N ARG A 4 4.75 -0.99 -21.75
CA ARG A 4 3.49 -1.73 -21.91
C ARG A 4 2.36 -0.74 -22.18
N THR A 5 1.47 -1.07 -23.13
CA THR A 5 0.34 -0.22 -23.48
C THR A 5 -0.92 -0.64 -22.71
N ARG A 6 -1.96 0.21 -22.73
CA ARG A 6 -3.26 -0.04 -22.07
C ARG A 6 -3.95 -1.35 -22.51
N ASN A 7 -3.55 -1.91 -23.66
CA ASN A 7 -4.07 -3.15 -24.22
C ASN A 7 -3.13 -4.36 -24.04
N ASP A 8 -2.10 -4.24 -23.20
CA ASP A 8 -1.24 -5.37 -22.86
C ASP A 8 -2.04 -6.37 -21.98
N PRO A 9 -2.31 -7.59 -22.46
CA PRO A 9 -3.19 -8.55 -21.80
C PRO A 9 -2.59 -9.18 -20.54
N SER A 10 -1.34 -8.86 -20.20
CA SER A 10 -0.60 -9.52 -19.12
C SER A 10 -1.02 -9.14 -17.70
N TYR A 11 -1.79 -8.05 -17.51
CA TYR A 11 -2.32 -7.70 -16.20
C TYR A 11 -3.74 -7.14 -16.27
N ARG A 12 -4.66 -7.74 -15.53
CA ARG A 12 -6.04 -7.26 -15.36
C ARG A 12 -6.21 -6.61 -14.00
N LEU A 13 -6.48 -5.31 -13.99
CA LEU A 13 -6.81 -4.54 -12.79
C LEU A 13 -8.32 -4.56 -12.55
N LYS A 14 -8.76 -5.06 -11.39
CA LYS A 14 -10.15 -5.03 -10.95
C LYS A 14 -10.31 -4.07 -9.78
N LEU A 15 -10.99 -2.94 -9.99
CA LEU A 15 -11.32 -2.01 -8.92
C LEU A 15 -12.19 -2.71 -7.86
N ILE A 16 -11.75 -2.70 -6.61
CA ILE A 16 -12.47 -3.31 -5.47
C ILE A 16 -12.91 -2.32 -4.41
N TYR A 17 -12.24 -1.18 -4.34
CA TYR A 17 -12.52 -0.15 -3.36
C TYR A 17 -12.25 1.23 -3.97
N ARG A 18 -13.17 2.16 -3.72
CA ARG A 18 -13.02 3.57 -4.05
C ARG A 18 -13.52 4.40 -2.88
N GLY A 19 -12.67 5.24 -2.32
CA GLY A 19 -12.96 6.08 -1.17
C GLY A 19 -14.22 6.91 -1.35
N SER A 20 -14.39 7.59 -2.48
CA SER A 20 -15.61 8.37 -2.77
C SER A 20 -16.91 7.56 -2.84
N ARG A 21 -16.83 6.25 -3.12
CA ARG A 21 -18.01 5.36 -3.18
C ARG A 21 -18.28 4.61 -1.88
N ASN A 22 -17.23 4.34 -1.12
CA ASN A 22 -17.28 3.43 0.03
C ASN A 22 -17.07 4.14 1.38
N GLY A 23 -16.75 5.43 1.36
CA GLY A 23 -16.30 6.19 2.53
C GLY A 23 -14.86 5.84 2.89
N ILE A 24 -14.07 6.80 3.34
CA ILE A 24 -12.65 6.59 3.70
C ILE A 24 -12.54 6.32 5.20
N SER A 25 -12.51 5.04 5.59
CA SER A 25 -12.23 4.62 6.97
C SER A 25 -11.47 3.29 6.99
N ASN A 26 -10.85 2.96 8.12
CA ASN A 26 -10.21 1.66 8.31
C ASN A 26 -11.20 0.51 8.08
N GLU A 27 -12.41 0.64 8.60
CA GLU A 27 -13.45 -0.38 8.52
C GLU A 27 -13.90 -0.62 7.08
N SER A 28 -14.25 0.45 6.35
CA SER A 28 -14.73 0.34 4.97
C SER A 28 -13.65 -0.26 4.05
N PHE A 29 -12.40 0.16 4.23
CA PHE A 29 -11.25 -0.36 3.51
C PHE A 29 -11.04 -1.85 3.80
N ARG A 30 -10.88 -2.23 5.07
CA ARG A 30 -10.62 -3.63 5.46
C ARG A 30 -11.74 -4.58 5.06
N LYS A 31 -13.00 -4.13 5.08
CA LYS A 31 -14.15 -4.91 4.64
C LYS A 31 -14.07 -5.29 3.16
N LYS A 32 -13.51 -4.41 2.32
CA LYS A 32 -13.44 -4.57 0.86
C LYS A 32 -12.11 -5.15 0.36
N CYS A 33 -11.01 -4.80 1.01
CA CYS A 33 -9.64 -5.11 0.58
C CYS A 33 -9.00 -6.29 1.32
N LYS A 34 -9.82 -7.20 1.86
CA LYS A 34 -9.36 -8.36 2.64
C LYS A 34 -8.88 -9.52 1.77
N GLY A 35 -7.89 -10.26 2.29
CA GLY A 35 -7.48 -11.56 1.78
C GLY A 35 -6.21 -11.55 0.94
N ARG A 36 -5.73 -12.75 0.63
CA ARG A 36 -4.47 -13.00 -0.08
C ARG A 36 -4.63 -12.88 -1.59
N VAL A 37 -4.73 -11.64 -2.06
CA VAL A 37 -4.81 -11.33 -3.49
C VAL A 37 -3.88 -10.16 -3.79
N ALA A 38 -3.05 -10.30 -4.82
CA ALA A 38 -2.17 -9.23 -5.26
C ALA A 38 -2.98 -7.95 -5.47
N SER A 39 -2.52 -6.86 -4.85
CA SER A 39 -3.31 -5.64 -4.70
C SER A 39 -2.46 -4.41 -4.96
N LEU A 40 -3.00 -3.47 -5.73
CA LEU A 40 -2.43 -2.15 -5.98
C LEU A 40 -3.32 -1.10 -5.30
N VAL A 41 -2.72 -0.25 -4.48
CA VAL A 41 -3.37 0.89 -3.82
C VAL A 41 -2.85 2.18 -4.44
N LEU A 42 -3.76 3.07 -4.85
CA LEU A 42 -3.48 4.41 -5.37
C LEU A 42 -4.17 5.46 -4.49
N ILE A 43 -3.43 6.49 -4.09
CA ILE A 43 -3.86 7.43 -3.06
C ILE A 43 -3.54 8.85 -3.51
N LYS A 44 -4.57 9.65 -3.71
CA LYS A 44 -4.44 11.09 -3.91
C LYS A 44 -4.58 11.78 -2.55
N VAL A 45 -3.70 12.74 -2.27
CA VAL A 45 -3.73 13.54 -1.03
C VAL A 45 -4.30 14.93 -1.30
N LYS A 46 -4.88 15.55 -0.27
CA LYS A 46 -5.37 16.94 -0.35
C LYS A 46 -4.20 17.93 -0.45
N ASP A 47 -4.50 19.12 -0.96
CA ASP A 47 -3.61 20.30 -1.01
C ASP A 47 -2.29 20.05 -1.76
N SER A 48 -2.25 19.02 -2.61
CA SER A 48 -1.09 18.66 -3.44
C SER A 48 -1.54 17.82 -4.63
N ASN A 49 -0.74 17.83 -5.70
CA ASN A 49 -0.94 16.93 -6.85
C ASN A 49 -0.28 15.56 -6.65
N LYS A 50 0.39 15.35 -5.50
CA LYS A 50 1.10 14.11 -5.22
C LYS A 50 0.15 12.91 -5.17
N VAL A 51 0.63 11.81 -5.72
CA VAL A 51 -0.02 10.50 -5.62
C VAL A 51 0.95 9.55 -4.94
N PHE A 52 0.46 8.83 -3.94
CA PHE A 52 1.19 7.76 -3.29
C PHE A 52 0.53 6.43 -3.60
N GLY A 53 1.28 5.35 -3.42
CA GLY A 53 0.69 4.03 -3.56
C GLY A 53 1.59 2.92 -3.08
N GLY A 54 1.03 1.72 -3.11
CA GLY A 54 1.73 0.51 -2.75
C GLY A 54 1.16 -0.67 -3.50
N TYR A 55 2.05 -1.53 -3.96
CA TYR A 55 1.72 -2.85 -4.47
C TYR A 55 2.12 -3.91 -3.44
N SER A 56 1.22 -4.84 -3.19
CA SER A 56 1.50 -6.04 -2.42
C SER A 56 1.14 -7.28 -3.22
N SER A 57 2.08 -8.21 -3.39
CA SER A 57 1.84 -9.50 -4.05
C SER A 57 0.95 -10.44 -3.22
N ILE A 58 0.88 -10.21 -1.91
CA ILE A 58 0.19 -11.07 -0.93
C ILE A 58 -1.13 -10.47 -0.42
N GLY A 59 -1.51 -9.28 -0.90
CA GLY A 59 -2.64 -8.50 -0.37
C GLY A 59 -2.24 -7.50 0.71
N VAL A 60 -3.18 -6.65 1.13
CA VAL A 60 -2.89 -5.45 1.95
C VAL A 60 -3.48 -5.47 3.36
N CYS A 61 -4.46 -6.34 3.65
CA CYS A 61 -5.02 -6.49 4.99
C CYS A 61 -5.82 -7.80 5.13
N SER A 62 -6.04 -8.22 6.38
CA SER A 62 -6.81 -9.43 6.75
C SER A 62 -6.32 -10.68 6.00
N LEU A 63 -5.03 -10.98 6.12
CA LEU A 63 -4.35 -11.99 5.29
C LEU A 63 -4.44 -13.43 5.82
N GLY A 64 -5.09 -13.66 6.96
CA GLY A 64 -5.36 -14.99 7.51
C GLY A 64 -4.39 -15.37 8.64
N ASN A 65 -4.04 -16.65 8.73
CA ASN A 65 -3.25 -17.19 9.85
C ASN A 65 -1.81 -17.55 9.48
N ASP A 66 -1.38 -17.26 8.25
CA ASP A 66 -0.05 -17.57 7.73
C ASP A 66 0.87 -16.34 7.92
N PHE A 67 1.17 -16.02 9.18
CA PHE A 67 2.02 -14.92 9.60
C PHE A 67 3.30 -15.46 10.26
N ASP A 68 4.29 -14.59 10.47
CA ASP A 68 5.51 -14.95 11.19
C ASP A 68 5.23 -15.07 12.71
N ASP A 69 5.20 -16.30 13.23
CA ASP A 69 4.93 -16.62 14.64
C ASP A 69 5.92 -15.93 15.60
N ASP A 70 7.18 -15.74 15.19
CA ASP A 70 8.18 -15.07 16.01
C ASP A 70 7.90 -13.56 16.14
N LEU A 71 7.24 -12.96 15.15
CA LEU A 71 6.87 -11.54 15.18
C LEU A 71 5.58 -11.27 15.98
N ILE A 72 4.69 -12.27 16.11
CA ILE A 72 3.55 -12.19 17.04
C ILE A 72 4.01 -12.07 18.50
N ARG A 73 5.18 -12.59 18.86
CA ARG A 73 5.74 -12.45 20.21
C ARG A 73 5.93 -10.98 20.64
N HIS A 74 5.94 -10.04 19.69
CA HIS A 74 5.97 -8.60 19.93
C HIS A 74 4.62 -7.89 19.75
N GLY A 75 3.52 -8.63 19.62
CA GLY A 75 2.15 -8.11 19.53
C GLY A 75 1.75 -7.59 18.14
N PHE A 76 2.56 -7.84 17.11
CA PHE A 76 2.32 -7.35 15.74
C PHE A 76 2.28 -8.52 14.75
N GLN A 77 1.24 -8.57 13.93
CA GLN A 77 1.07 -9.61 12.92
C GLN A 77 1.69 -9.15 11.59
N PHE A 78 2.88 -9.66 11.27
CA PHE A 78 3.57 -9.35 10.02
C PHE A 78 3.46 -10.48 9.00
N TYR A 79 3.49 -10.09 7.74
CA TYR A 79 3.46 -11.00 6.60
C TYR A 79 4.60 -10.73 5.65
N ASN A 80 5.13 -11.84 5.12
CA ASN A 80 6.39 -11.85 4.43
C ASN A 80 6.19 -11.67 2.92
N SER A 81 6.96 -10.77 2.30
CA SER A 81 7.00 -10.62 0.84
C SER A 81 8.25 -9.87 0.41
N SER A 82 8.91 -10.34 -0.65
CA SER A 82 10.01 -9.64 -1.34
C SER A 82 9.52 -8.76 -2.49
N ASP A 83 8.31 -8.99 -2.99
CA ASP A 83 7.82 -8.39 -4.24
C ASP A 83 6.98 -7.12 -3.98
N ASN A 84 6.80 -6.75 -2.72
CA ASN A 84 6.08 -5.55 -2.35
C ASN A 84 6.93 -4.30 -2.60
N PHE A 85 6.26 -3.21 -2.96
CA PHE A 85 6.89 -1.91 -3.10
C PHE A 85 5.88 -0.81 -2.86
N ILE A 86 6.36 0.34 -2.39
CA ILE A 86 5.61 1.58 -2.26
C ILE A 86 6.20 2.61 -3.21
N PHE A 87 5.41 3.60 -3.61
CA PHE A 87 5.85 4.59 -4.58
C PHE A 87 5.19 5.95 -4.37
N SER A 88 5.79 6.97 -4.98
CA SER A 88 5.22 8.31 -5.10
C SER A 88 5.41 8.89 -6.50
N PHE A 89 4.41 9.64 -6.94
CA PHE A 89 4.44 10.55 -8.07
C PHE A 89 4.35 11.99 -7.56
N GLU A 90 5.13 12.90 -8.13
CA GLU A 90 5.10 14.32 -7.72
C GLU A 90 3.82 15.03 -8.21
N ASP A 91 3.30 14.60 -9.36
CA ASP A 91 2.03 15.03 -9.91
C ASP A 91 1.41 13.92 -10.80
N SER A 92 0.21 14.19 -11.35
CA SER A 92 -0.54 13.24 -12.17
C SER A 92 0.04 12.96 -13.56
N GLU A 93 0.98 13.80 -14.04
CA GLU A 93 1.66 13.66 -15.34
C GLU A 93 3.06 13.04 -15.19
N ASP A 94 3.49 12.79 -13.96
CA ASP A 94 4.80 12.25 -13.64
C ASP A 94 4.95 10.79 -14.11
N THR A 95 5.60 10.64 -15.27
CA THR A 95 5.96 9.34 -15.85
C THR A 95 7.45 9.03 -15.77
N GLN A 96 8.27 9.98 -15.29
CA GLN A 96 9.74 9.91 -15.36
C GLN A 96 10.40 9.98 -13.97
N ASN A 97 9.78 10.66 -13.01
CA ASN A 97 10.32 10.92 -11.68
C ASN A 97 9.65 10.08 -10.59
N MET A 98 8.89 9.06 -10.97
CA MET A 98 8.32 8.10 -10.03
C MET A 98 9.42 7.51 -9.15
N LYS A 99 9.26 7.66 -7.84
CA LYS A 99 10.13 7.03 -6.85
C LYS A 99 9.50 5.72 -6.41
N ILE A 100 10.28 4.64 -6.45
CA ILE A 100 9.86 3.31 -5.95
C ILE A 100 10.74 2.95 -4.76
N SER A 101 10.13 2.61 -3.64
CA SER A 101 10.78 2.06 -2.45
C SER A 101 10.38 0.60 -2.28
N ARG A 102 11.37 -0.30 -2.32
CA ARG A 102 11.17 -1.75 -2.20
C ARG A 102 11.35 -2.22 -0.76
N VAL A 103 10.83 -3.41 -0.46
CA VAL A 103 11.07 -4.07 0.83
C VAL A 103 12.56 -4.33 1.03
N VAL A 104 13.04 -3.99 2.23
CA VAL A 104 14.38 -4.33 2.73
C VAL A 104 14.30 -5.50 3.71
N SER A 105 13.29 -5.49 4.58
CA SER A 105 13.02 -6.56 5.54
C SER A 105 11.82 -7.37 5.09
N ASN A 106 12.09 -8.49 4.40
CA ASN A 106 11.05 -9.33 3.80
C ASN A 106 10.02 -9.80 4.82
N SER A 107 10.43 -10.07 6.07
CA SER A 107 9.52 -10.50 7.14
C SER A 107 8.60 -9.41 7.68
N HIS A 108 8.78 -8.17 7.24
CA HIS A 108 8.02 -7.01 7.70
C HIS A 108 7.32 -6.29 6.55
N ALA A 109 7.00 -6.98 5.46
CA ALA A 109 6.46 -6.36 4.25
C ALA A 109 5.08 -5.73 4.49
N ILE A 110 4.17 -6.46 5.14
CA ILE A 110 2.85 -5.97 5.55
C ILE A 110 2.65 -6.19 7.05
N LEU A 111 2.23 -5.14 7.74
CA LEU A 111 1.68 -5.22 9.09
C LEU A 111 0.16 -5.27 9.01
N ASP A 112 -0.45 -6.33 9.50
CA ASP A 112 -1.91 -6.41 9.59
C ASP A 112 -2.37 -6.01 10.98
N HIS A 113 -2.80 -4.75 11.12
CA HIS A 113 -3.29 -4.21 12.38
C HIS A 113 -4.70 -3.63 12.20
N HIS A 114 -5.62 -3.98 13.11
CA HIS A 114 -7.03 -3.59 13.04
C HIS A 114 -7.23 -2.06 13.05
N ALA A 115 -6.33 -1.31 13.68
CA ALA A 115 -6.36 0.15 13.72
C ALA A 115 -5.87 0.83 12.40
N SER A 116 -5.58 0.07 11.35
CA SER A 116 -5.16 0.59 10.04
C SER A 116 -5.91 -0.09 8.90
N GLY A 117 -6.23 0.68 7.84
CA GLY A 117 -6.76 0.15 6.58
C GLY A 117 -5.77 -0.81 5.92
N PHE A 118 -4.55 -0.33 5.73
CA PHE A 118 -3.39 -1.12 5.31
C PHE A 118 -2.13 -0.53 5.98
N ASN A 119 -1.06 -1.32 6.08
CA ASN A 119 0.21 -0.84 6.61
C ASN A 119 1.39 -1.59 5.96
N PHE A 120 2.11 -0.90 5.08
CA PHE A 120 3.37 -1.38 4.52
C PHE A 120 4.52 -1.06 5.49
N GLY A 121 5.28 -2.08 5.89
CA GLY A 121 6.59 -1.84 6.53
C GLY A 121 6.56 -1.30 7.96
N ARG A 122 5.42 -1.34 8.66
CA ARG A 122 5.21 -0.65 9.95
C ARG A 122 5.41 0.87 9.78
N SER A 123 4.49 1.47 9.04
CA SER A 123 4.41 2.92 8.77
C SER A 123 5.39 3.44 7.72
N SER A 124 5.96 2.57 6.87
CA SER A 124 6.61 3.02 5.63
C SER A 124 5.58 3.69 4.71
N LEU A 125 4.38 3.10 4.62
CA LEU A 125 3.17 3.71 4.08
C LEU A 125 1.94 3.11 4.80
N CYS A 126 1.16 3.91 5.52
CA CYS A 126 0.07 3.41 6.34
C CYS A 126 -1.17 4.31 6.26
N MET A 127 -2.34 3.71 6.11
CA MET A 127 -3.63 4.38 6.20
C MET A 127 -4.24 4.16 7.59
N ILE A 128 -4.53 5.25 8.29
CA ILE A 128 -5.36 5.26 9.51
C ILE A 128 -6.51 6.24 9.28
N ASN A 129 -7.71 5.71 9.05
CA ASN A 129 -8.87 6.46 8.62
C ASN A 129 -8.56 7.31 7.39
N GLN A 130 -8.84 8.62 7.42
CA GLN A 130 -8.57 9.54 6.31
C GLN A 130 -7.13 10.10 6.32
N SER A 131 -6.25 9.58 7.19
CA SER A 131 -4.85 10.01 7.28
C SER A 131 -3.92 9.00 6.65
N LEU A 132 -2.96 9.50 5.86
CA LEU A 132 -1.88 8.73 5.26
C LEU A 132 -0.55 9.08 5.94
N TYR A 133 0.12 8.08 6.49
CA TYR A 133 1.38 8.21 7.19
C TYR A 133 2.53 7.66 6.34
N LEU A 134 3.59 8.45 6.19
CA LEU A 134 4.86 8.05 5.59
C LEU A 134 5.99 8.38 6.56
N THR A 135 6.47 7.41 7.34
CA THR A 135 7.56 7.63 8.30
C THR A 135 8.79 6.77 8.01
N ASN A 136 8.57 5.48 7.69
CA ASN A 136 9.64 4.49 7.43
C ASN A 136 10.80 4.54 8.45
N TYR A 137 10.51 4.85 9.72
CA TYR A 137 11.52 5.02 10.76
C TYR A 137 12.37 3.75 10.94
N ILE A 138 11.71 2.59 10.99
CA ILE A 138 12.34 1.28 11.13
C ILE A 138 13.20 0.92 9.92
N GLY A 139 12.87 1.41 8.72
CA GLY A 139 13.60 1.09 7.50
C GLY A 139 13.31 -0.30 6.93
N ASN A 140 12.08 -0.80 7.12
CA ASN A 140 11.65 -2.07 6.49
C ASN A 140 11.49 -1.95 4.97
N TYR A 141 11.45 -0.72 4.45
CA TYR A 141 11.47 -0.37 3.04
C TYR A 141 12.62 0.60 2.77
N GLU A 142 13.05 0.73 1.51
CA GLU A 142 14.11 1.66 1.09
C GLU A 142 13.78 3.13 1.47
N ARG A 143 14.81 3.91 1.84
CA ARG A 143 14.65 5.31 2.30
C ARG A 143 14.80 6.33 1.17
N ASN A 144 14.01 6.18 0.10
CA ASN A 144 14.03 7.07 -1.06
C ASN A 144 12.71 7.82 -1.31
N LEU A 145 11.68 7.59 -0.50
CA LEU A 145 10.50 8.46 -0.44
C LEU A 145 10.70 9.55 0.60
N ASP A 146 10.04 10.70 0.41
CA ASP A 146 9.98 11.76 1.42
C ASP A 146 9.17 11.27 2.64
N THR A 147 9.83 11.04 3.77
CA THR A 147 9.20 10.55 4.99
C THR A 147 9.01 11.64 6.05
N ASN A 148 8.45 11.25 7.20
CA ASN A 148 8.05 12.10 8.33
C ASN A 148 6.95 13.10 7.98
N LYS A 149 6.03 12.69 7.11
CA LYS A 149 4.87 13.48 6.70
C LYS A 149 3.57 12.71 6.96
N ILE A 150 2.53 13.46 7.29
CA ILE A 150 1.16 12.98 7.41
C ILE A 150 0.33 13.79 6.43
N TYR A 151 -0.43 13.09 5.60
CA TYR A 151 -1.31 13.69 4.61
C TYR A 151 -2.77 13.35 4.92
N THR A 152 -3.68 14.20 4.47
CA THR A 152 -5.11 13.86 4.40
C THR A 152 -5.41 13.25 3.04
N ILE A 153 -6.05 12.08 3.04
CA ILE A 153 -6.46 11.38 1.81
C ILE A 153 -7.63 12.13 1.18
N GLU A 154 -7.48 12.51 -0.09
CA GLU A 154 -8.57 13.04 -0.92
C GLU A 154 -9.37 11.90 -1.56
N GLU A 155 -8.66 10.96 -2.19
CA GLU A 155 -9.25 9.78 -2.82
C GLU A 155 -8.29 8.59 -2.68
N ILE A 156 -8.86 7.39 -2.62
CA ILE A 156 -8.12 6.15 -2.58
C ILE A 156 -8.83 5.11 -3.44
N GLU A 157 -8.07 4.49 -4.34
CA GLU A 157 -8.54 3.35 -5.13
C GLU A 157 -7.68 2.12 -4.84
N THR A 158 -8.32 0.96 -4.78
CA THR A 158 -7.60 -0.31 -4.66
C THR A 158 -8.07 -1.28 -5.72
N TYR A 159 -7.10 -1.95 -6.32
CA TYR A 159 -7.30 -2.87 -7.43
C TYR A 159 -6.73 -4.22 -7.05
N PHE A 160 -7.48 -5.29 -7.32
CA PHE A 160 -6.86 -6.61 -7.45
C PHE A 160 -6.11 -6.68 -8.78
N VAL A 161 -4.92 -7.29 -8.73
CA VAL A 161 -4.03 -7.48 -9.86
C VAL A 161 -4.03 -8.96 -10.21
N TYR A 162 -4.52 -9.29 -11.41
CA TYR A 162 -4.45 -10.63 -11.96
C TYR A 162 -3.47 -10.64 -13.13
N GLN A 163 -2.72 -11.73 -13.27
CA GLN A 163 -1.98 -12.05 -14.49
C GLN A 163 -2.89 -12.82 -15.46
#